data_AF-A0A397UVS0-F1
#
_entry.id   AF-A0A397UVS0-F1
#
_cell.length_a   1.000
_cell.length_b   1.000
_cell.length_c   1.000
_cell.angle_alpha   90.00
_cell.angle_beta   90.00
_cell.angle_gamma   90.00
#
_symmetry.space_group_name_H-M   'P 1'
#
loop_
_entity.id
_entity.type
_entity.pdbx_description
1 polymer ?
#
loop_
_entity_poly.entity_id
_entity_poly.type
_entity_poly.pdbx_seq_one_letter_code
_entity_poly.pdbx_strand_id
1 'polypeptide(L)'
;MDDLKLKTPYNDIVLPTTWDIEEKSPFIDIDSSRLKVDYTNPDDFKAAIVRANHPIPSQCGIFYFEVKIIDKGKNGMIGIGYRTKQSDKKKDDLTYINDMFMPGQKYDGNQEYEKNKRDESWECGYHGDDGYSFCSGDGVPYGPTFTSGDTIGCYLNYMGKIVFYTKNGINLGIACYLPDKFEGILYPCIGFRSQGGSIEVNFGHEKFKYSAMTNEGICNKSKNALVFEHQEKVYFITSRYENELANLTDELTTLFEKETKIEPDNTIALRYKGEINFMMKKYDDSIANLKKLLEIKPNDRWTMENYKLVENYRIASKYSNFLDNKSDINSNTI
;
A
#
# COMPACT_ATOMS: atom_id res chain seq x y z
N MET A 1 3.03 34.99 35.41
CA MET A 1 2.72 33.56 35.24
C MET A 1 2.04 33.47 33.89
N ASP A 2 2.84 33.35 32.84
CA ASP A 2 2.34 33.08 31.50
C ASP A 2 2.38 31.57 31.30
N ASP A 3 1.20 30.98 31.12
CA ASP A 3 1.03 29.59 30.74
C ASP A 3 1.64 29.37 29.35
N LEU A 4 2.87 28.85 29.34
CA LEU A 4 3.47 28.17 28.19
C LEU A 4 2.61 26.95 27.85
N LYS A 5 1.56 27.15 27.03
CA LYS A 5 0.91 26.05 26.31
C LYS A 5 1.97 25.35 25.47
N LEU A 6 2.44 24.20 25.93
CA LEU A 6 3.19 23.25 25.14
C LEU A 6 2.36 22.92 23.89
N LYS A 7 2.73 23.51 22.75
CA LYS A 7 2.25 23.06 21.44
C LYS A 7 2.84 21.67 21.22
N THR A 8 2.01 20.64 21.30
CA THR A 8 2.39 19.30 20.85
C THR A 8 2.61 19.34 19.32
N PRO A 9 3.63 18.67 18.78
CA PRO A 9 3.95 18.68 17.34
C PRO A 9 2.93 17.97 16.44
N TYR A 10 1.80 17.51 17.01
CA TYR A 10 0.80 16.68 16.33
C TYR A 10 -0.49 17.43 15.92
N ASN A 11 -0.65 18.69 16.32
CA ASN A 11 -1.88 19.46 16.07
C ASN A 11 -2.12 19.81 14.58
N ASP A 12 -1.15 19.54 13.69
CA ASP A 12 -1.22 19.95 12.27
C ASP A 12 -1.35 18.77 11.28
N ILE A 13 -1.64 17.55 11.74
CA ILE A 13 -1.81 16.38 10.85
C ILE A 13 -3.19 16.40 10.17
N VAL A 14 -3.19 16.76 8.89
CA VAL A 14 -4.38 16.71 8.02
C VAL A 14 -4.37 15.43 7.20
N LEU A 15 -5.46 14.67 7.29
CA LEU A 15 -5.64 13.40 6.56
C LEU A 15 -6.38 13.65 5.24
N PRO A 16 -6.22 12.77 4.24
CA PRO A 16 -7.11 12.73 3.09
C PRO A 16 -8.55 12.46 3.53
N THR A 17 -9.49 13.29 3.09
CA THR A 17 -10.92 13.14 3.46
C THR A 17 -11.86 13.19 2.28
N THR A 18 -11.45 13.75 1.14
CA THR A 18 -12.23 13.89 -0.09
C THR A 18 -11.31 13.93 -1.30
N TRP A 19 -11.85 13.82 -2.51
CA TRP A 19 -11.12 14.11 -3.74
C TRP A 19 -10.81 15.61 -3.89
N ASP A 20 -9.67 15.92 -4.52
CA ASP A 20 -9.27 17.28 -4.85
C ASP A 20 -9.98 17.77 -6.13
N ILE A 21 -10.61 18.94 -6.05
CA ILE A 21 -11.34 19.53 -7.17
C ILE A 21 -10.44 20.32 -8.11
N GLU A 22 -9.31 20.82 -7.61
CA GLU A 22 -8.35 21.63 -8.37
C GLU A 22 -7.30 20.74 -9.05
N GLU A 23 -6.93 19.63 -8.42
CA GLU A 23 -5.84 18.75 -8.85
C GLU A 23 -6.37 17.43 -9.46
N LYS A 24 -7.13 17.56 -10.56
CA LYS A 24 -7.72 16.45 -11.33
C LYS A 24 -7.50 16.61 -12.83
N SER A 25 -7.48 15.50 -13.57
CA SER A 25 -7.48 15.52 -15.03
C SER A 25 -8.79 16.07 -15.61
N PRO A 26 -8.79 16.56 -16.87
CA PRO A 26 -10.04 16.76 -17.60
C PRO A 26 -10.88 15.49 -17.62
N PHE A 27 -12.20 15.66 -17.77
CA PHE A 27 -13.17 14.57 -17.82
C PHE A 27 -13.32 13.75 -16.52
N ILE A 28 -12.77 14.25 -15.42
CA ILE A 28 -13.10 13.81 -14.07
C ILE A 28 -14.16 14.79 -13.53
N ASP A 29 -15.38 14.31 -13.36
CA ASP A 29 -16.43 15.05 -12.68
C ASP A 29 -16.55 14.55 -11.24
N ILE A 30 -16.49 15.48 -10.30
CA ILE A 30 -16.55 15.21 -8.86
C ILE A 30 -17.87 15.79 -8.36
N ASP A 31 -18.63 15.00 -7.62
CA ASP A 31 -19.91 15.44 -7.08
C ASP A 31 -19.75 16.46 -5.94
N SER A 32 -20.87 16.99 -5.45
CA SER A 32 -20.86 17.94 -4.33
C SER A 32 -20.32 17.37 -3.02
N SER A 33 -20.42 16.06 -2.79
CA SER A 33 -19.85 15.43 -1.60
C SER A 33 -18.32 15.34 -1.68
N ARG A 34 -17.76 15.42 -2.90
CA ARG A 34 -16.35 15.20 -3.21
C ARG A 34 -15.88 13.78 -2.90
N LEU A 35 -16.80 12.84 -2.77
CA LEU A 35 -16.50 11.42 -2.54
C LEU A 35 -16.76 10.58 -3.80
N LYS A 36 -17.69 11.03 -4.65
CA LYS A 36 -18.01 10.35 -5.90
C LYS A 36 -17.28 10.98 -7.07
N VAL A 37 -16.77 10.14 -7.96
CA VAL A 37 -16.08 10.52 -9.19
C VAL A 37 -16.71 9.79 -10.36
N ASP A 38 -17.05 10.55 -11.39
CA ASP A 38 -17.57 10.07 -12.66
C ASP A 38 -16.58 10.43 -13.79
N TYR A 39 -16.22 9.44 -14.63
CA TYR A 39 -15.39 9.65 -15.81
C TYR A 39 -16.26 9.94 -17.03
N THR A 40 -16.11 11.15 -17.58
CA THR A 40 -17.02 11.69 -18.60
C THR A 40 -16.41 11.80 -19.99
N ASN A 41 -15.21 11.28 -20.20
CA ASN A 41 -14.57 11.32 -21.51
C ASN A 41 -15.33 10.39 -22.47
N PRO A 42 -15.80 10.90 -23.63
CA PRO A 42 -16.46 10.07 -24.63
C PRO A 42 -15.51 9.14 -25.39
N ASP A 43 -14.19 9.28 -25.21
CA ASP A 43 -13.17 8.49 -25.91
C ASP A 43 -12.27 7.68 -24.95
N ASP A 44 -11.78 6.53 -25.42
CA ASP A 44 -10.96 5.57 -24.62
C ASP A 44 -9.43 5.79 -24.80
N PHE A 45 -8.98 6.96 -25.29
CA PHE A 45 -7.57 7.13 -25.72
C PHE A 45 -6.59 7.49 -24.61
N LYS A 46 -6.99 8.36 -23.65
CA LYS A 46 -6.10 8.89 -22.62
C LYS A 46 -6.61 8.54 -21.23
N ALA A 47 -5.70 8.25 -20.31
CA ALA A 47 -6.07 8.06 -18.92
C ALA A 47 -6.29 9.42 -18.25
N ALA A 48 -7.25 9.47 -17.34
CA ALA A 48 -7.56 10.62 -16.50
C ALA A 48 -7.44 10.19 -15.04
N ILE A 49 -6.89 11.05 -14.20
CA ILE A 49 -6.68 10.72 -12.79
C ILE A 49 -7.25 11.78 -11.85
N VAL A 50 -7.45 11.38 -10.60
CA VAL A 50 -7.79 12.28 -9.50
C VAL A 50 -7.05 11.84 -8.24
N ARG A 51 -6.65 12.81 -7.43
CA ARG A 51 -5.98 12.60 -6.13
C ARG A 51 -6.83 13.12 -4.99
N ALA A 52 -6.58 12.62 -3.79
CA ALA A 52 -7.20 13.18 -2.59
C ALA A 52 -6.73 14.62 -2.32
N ASN A 53 -7.53 15.36 -1.56
CA ASN A 53 -7.29 16.77 -1.18
C ASN A 53 -6.05 16.99 -0.31
N HIS A 54 -5.58 15.95 0.39
CA HIS A 54 -4.40 15.99 1.23
C HIS A 54 -3.53 14.77 1.01
N PRO A 55 -2.22 14.87 1.24
CA PRO A 55 -1.35 13.73 1.23
C PRO A 55 -1.63 12.83 2.44
N ILE A 56 -1.13 11.60 2.36
CA ILE A 56 -1.05 10.69 3.49
C ILE A 56 0.15 11.12 4.34
N PRO A 57 -0.05 11.55 5.59
CA PRO A 57 1.04 11.87 6.49
C PRO A 57 1.82 10.59 6.81
N SER A 58 3.14 10.60 6.60
CA SER A 58 4.00 9.45 6.91
C SER A 58 3.95 9.05 8.40
N GLN A 59 3.58 10.00 9.26
CA GLN A 59 3.37 9.79 10.70
C GLN A 59 2.18 8.90 11.04
N CYS A 60 1.28 8.61 10.08
CA CYS A 60 0.13 7.72 10.34
C CYS A 60 0.59 6.28 10.63
N GLY A 61 1.79 5.89 10.16
CA GLY A 61 2.26 4.50 10.18
C GLY A 61 1.49 3.66 9.17
N ILE A 62 0.17 3.56 9.33
CA ILE A 62 -0.74 2.82 8.47
C ILE A 62 -1.84 3.76 7.95
N PHE A 63 -2.22 3.59 6.69
CA PHE A 63 -3.35 4.26 6.07
C PHE A 63 -4.19 3.26 5.28
N TYR A 64 -5.52 3.42 5.33
CA TYR A 64 -6.46 2.56 4.64
C TYR A 64 -7.65 3.37 4.12
N PHE A 65 -8.08 3.09 2.89
CA PHE A 65 -9.31 3.62 2.31
C PHE A 65 -9.96 2.58 1.41
N GLU A 66 -11.28 2.70 1.22
CA GLU A 66 -12.04 1.83 0.31
C GLU A 66 -12.63 2.62 -0.84
N VAL A 67 -12.76 1.96 -1.99
CA VAL A 67 -13.37 2.50 -3.18
C VAL A 67 -14.44 1.52 -3.63
N LYS A 68 -15.68 1.98 -3.66
CA LYS A 68 -16.79 1.25 -4.24
C LYS A 68 -16.85 1.55 -5.73
N ILE A 69 -16.86 0.51 -6.56
CA ILE A 69 -17.10 0.63 -7.99
C ILE A 69 -18.60 0.78 -8.20
N ILE A 70 -19.05 1.98 -8.51
CA ILE A 70 -20.47 2.25 -8.80
C ILE A 70 -20.81 1.72 -10.18
N ASP A 71 -19.99 2.08 -11.17
CA ASP A 71 -20.07 1.56 -12.53
C ASP A 71 -18.65 1.32 -13.05
N LYS A 72 -18.37 0.13 -13.58
CA LYS A 72 -17.11 -0.17 -14.24
C LYS A 72 -16.99 0.52 -15.60
N GLY A 73 -18.09 1.04 -16.13
CA GLY A 73 -18.15 1.56 -17.48
C GLY A 73 -17.94 0.46 -18.52
N LYS A 74 -17.52 0.87 -19.72
CA LYS A 74 -17.45 -0.01 -20.90
C LYS A 74 -16.44 -1.15 -20.73
N ASN A 75 -15.19 -0.83 -20.38
CA ASN A 75 -14.11 -1.83 -20.30
C ASN A 75 -13.59 -2.11 -18.89
N GLY A 76 -14.06 -1.40 -17.84
CA GLY A 76 -13.56 -1.64 -16.47
C GLY A 76 -12.13 -1.19 -16.20
N MET A 77 -11.55 -0.36 -17.07
CA MET A 77 -10.19 0.17 -16.92
C MET A 77 -10.14 1.26 -15.85
N ILE A 78 -10.21 0.82 -14.60
CA ILE A 78 -10.13 1.62 -13.38
C ILE A 78 -8.91 1.15 -12.60
N GLY A 79 -8.01 2.09 -12.28
CA GLY A 79 -6.81 1.84 -11.50
C GLY A 79 -6.92 2.53 -10.14
N ILE A 80 -6.61 1.81 -9.07
CA ILE A 80 -6.76 2.31 -7.70
C ILE A 80 -5.43 2.12 -6.97
N GLY A 81 -4.90 3.17 -6.34
CA GLY A 81 -3.69 3.03 -5.54
C GLY A 81 -3.16 4.35 -5.01
N TYR A 82 -1.83 4.51 -5.09
CA TYR A 82 -1.11 5.63 -4.51
C TYR A 82 -0.19 6.28 -5.53
N ARG A 83 -0.05 7.59 -5.46
CA ARG A 83 0.88 8.34 -6.31
C ARG A 83 1.59 9.43 -5.53
N THR A 84 2.87 9.60 -5.81
CA THR A 84 3.62 10.78 -5.37
C THR A 84 3.14 12.04 -6.09
N LYS A 85 3.14 13.19 -5.41
CA LYS A 85 3.06 14.47 -6.13
C LYS A 85 4.45 14.73 -6.74
N GLN A 86 4.57 14.66 -8.08
CA GLN A 86 5.80 15.11 -8.75
C GLN A 86 6.01 16.59 -8.41
N SER A 87 7.22 16.95 -8.00
CA SER A 87 7.59 18.33 -7.70
C SER A 87 7.33 19.21 -8.92
N ASP A 88 6.35 20.11 -8.81
CA ASP A 88 5.93 21.14 -9.75
C ASP A 88 6.70 21.18 -11.09
N LYS A 89 6.39 20.26 -12.01
CA LYS A 89 6.49 20.62 -13.43
C LYS A 89 5.53 21.80 -13.59
N LYS A 90 6.03 22.94 -14.08
CA LYS A 90 5.37 24.25 -14.05
C LYS A 90 3.85 24.11 -14.19
N LYS A 91 3.13 24.72 -13.25
CA LYS A 91 1.66 24.77 -13.13
C LYS A 91 0.92 25.16 -14.42
N ASP A 92 1.64 25.76 -15.38
CA ASP A 92 1.13 26.20 -16.68
C ASP A 92 1.17 25.12 -17.77
N ASP A 93 1.71 23.93 -17.48
CA ASP A 93 1.81 22.86 -18.47
C ASP A 93 0.54 22.00 -18.44
N LEU A 94 -0.56 22.53 -18.99
CA LEU A 94 -1.81 21.80 -19.24
C LEU A 94 -1.58 20.47 -19.98
N THR A 95 -0.46 20.31 -20.68
CA THR A 95 -0.05 19.06 -21.33
C THR A 95 0.28 17.95 -20.33
N TYR A 96 0.81 18.28 -19.15
CA TYR A 96 1.25 17.30 -18.14
C TYR A 96 0.08 16.54 -17.50
N ILE A 97 -1.00 17.24 -17.15
CA ILE A 97 -2.21 16.62 -16.59
C ILE A 97 -2.96 15.79 -17.67
N ASN A 98 -2.76 16.14 -18.95
CA ASN A 98 -3.44 15.52 -20.08
C ASN A 98 -2.79 14.22 -20.58
N ASP A 99 -1.54 13.94 -20.21
CA ASP A 99 -0.79 12.74 -20.61
C ASP A 99 -0.44 11.83 -19.41
N MET A 100 -1.28 11.86 -18.37
CA MET A 100 -1.07 11.03 -17.18
C MET A 100 -1.38 9.56 -17.45
N PHE A 101 -0.57 8.68 -16.87
CA PHE A 101 -0.79 7.25 -16.86
C PHE A 101 -1.69 6.84 -15.69
N MET A 102 -2.34 5.68 -15.84
CA MET A 102 -3.08 5.04 -14.76
C MET A 102 -2.16 4.79 -13.55
N PRO A 103 -2.68 4.81 -12.30
CA PRO A 103 -1.87 4.60 -11.11
C PRO A 103 -0.93 3.39 -11.24
N GLY A 104 0.36 3.60 -10.97
CA GLY A 104 1.37 2.54 -11.02
C GLY A 104 2.11 2.39 -12.35
N GLN A 105 1.59 2.91 -13.45
CA GLN A 105 2.24 2.86 -14.77
C GLN A 105 3.24 4.01 -14.95
N LYS A 106 4.42 3.73 -15.52
CA LYS A 106 5.42 4.74 -15.92
C LYS A 106 5.49 4.94 -17.44
N TYR A 107 5.92 6.13 -17.85
CA TYR A 107 6.25 6.45 -19.24
C TYR A 107 7.65 5.93 -19.61
N ASP A 108 7.80 5.22 -20.72
CA ASP A 108 9.10 4.75 -21.26
C ASP A 108 9.70 5.70 -22.33
N GLY A 109 9.41 7.00 -22.25
CA GLY A 109 9.94 7.97 -23.21
C GLY A 109 11.40 8.31 -22.96
N ASN A 110 12.29 7.82 -23.84
CA ASN A 110 13.72 8.14 -23.96
C ASN A 110 14.50 8.25 -22.63
N GLN A 111 15.01 7.10 -22.19
CA GLN A 111 15.94 6.89 -21.07
C GLN A 111 17.21 7.78 -21.05
N GLU A 112 17.47 8.58 -22.10
CA GLU A 112 18.63 9.48 -22.17
C GLU A 112 18.44 10.81 -21.43
N TYR A 113 17.21 11.33 -21.30
CA TYR A 113 16.98 12.65 -20.68
C TYR A 113 16.78 12.63 -19.15
N GLU A 114 16.55 11.45 -18.55
CA GLU A 114 16.18 11.34 -17.12
C GLU A 114 17.25 10.71 -16.21
N LYS A 115 18.43 10.36 -16.73
CA LYS A 115 19.49 9.66 -15.94
C LYS A 115 20.08 10.45 -14.77
N ASN A 116 19.80 11.75 -14.63
CA ASN A 116 20.46 12.63 -13.66
C ASN A 116 19.53 13.32 -12.64
N LYS A 117 18.27 12.91 -12.52
CA LYS A 117 17.40 13.38 -11.43
C LYS A 117 17.13 12.25 -10.45
N ARG A 118 17.28 12.54 -9.15
CA ARG A 118 16.75 11.67 -8.09
C ARG A 118 15.24 11.67 -8.26
N ASP A 119 14.72 10.73 -9.04
CA ASP A 119 13.30 10.68 -9.31
C ASP A 119 12.63 10.06 -8.09
N GLU A 120 12.29 10.92 -7.12
CA GLU A 120 11.52 10.59 -5.91
C GLU A 120 10.07 10.18 -6.26
N SER A 121 9.74 10.10 -7.55
CA SER A 121 8.46 9.68 -8.09
C SER A 121 8.26 8.17 -7.93
N TRP A 122 7.40 7.81 -6.98
CA TRP A 122 6.87 6.46 -6.80
C TRP A 122 5.35 6.45 -6.95
N GLU A 123 4.84 5.35 -7.48
CA GLU A 123 3.41 5.10 -7.61
C GLU A 123 3.10 3.61 -7.71
N CYS A 124 1.89 3.24 -7.29
CA CYS A 124 1.33 1.92 -7.48
C CYS A 124 -0.16 1.98 -7.78
N GLY A 125 -0.67 0.92 -8.40
CA GLY A 125 -2.10 0.76 -8.66
C GLY A 125 -2.49 -0.68 -8.94
N TYR A 126 -3.71 -1.03 -8.55
CA TYR A 126 -4.38 -2.28 -8.88
C TYR A 126 -5.49 -1.99 -9.89
N HIS A 127 -5.45 -2.68 -11.03
CA HIS A 127 -6.29 -2.38 -12.20
C HIS A 127 -7.43 -3.40 -12.35
N GLY A 128 -8.61 -2.90 -12.68
CA GLY A 128 -9.85 -3.68 -12.63
C GLY A 128 -10.07 -4.61 -13.80
N ASP A 129 -9.54 -4.26 -14.97
CA ASP A 129 -9.72 -4.98 -16.23
C ASP A 129 -8.90 -6.27 -16.31
N ASP A 130 -7.70 -6.28 -15.74
CA ASP A 130 -6.77 -7.42 -15.78
C ASP A 130 -6.47 -8.04 -14.40
N GLY A 131 -6.75 -7.31 -13.32
CA GLY A 131 -6.41 -7.74 -11.95
C GLY A 131 -4.92 -7.59 -11.63
N TYR A 132 -4.16 -6.84 -12.42
CA TYR A 132 -2.72 -6.70 -12.26
C TYR A 132 -2.40 -5.59 -11.27
N SER A 133 -1.28 -5.75 -10.55
CA SER A 133 -0.67 -4.68 -9.79
C SER A 133 0.46 -4.05 -10.60
N PHE A 134 0.46 -2.73 -10.67
CA PHE A 134 1.50 -1.91 -11.27
C PHE A 134 2.23 -1.17 -10.16
N CYS A 135 3.56 -1.17 -10.17
CA CYS A 135 4.37 -0.45 -9.19
C CYS A 135 5.52 0.24 -9.90
N SER A 136 5.27 1.47 -10.36
CA SER A 136 6.24 2.31 -11.04
C SER A 136 6.89 1.61 -12.26
N GLY A 137 6.08 0.91 -13.05
CA GLY A 137 6.56 0.09 -14.16
C GLY A 137 5.49 -0.84 -14.74
N ASP A 138 5.93 -1.97 -15.28
CA ASP A 138 5.06 -2.98 -15.89
C ASP A 138 4.15 -3.66 -14.86
N GLY A 139 2.97 -4.07 -15.33
CA GLY A 139 2.01 -4.80 -14.51
C GLY A 139 2.41 -6.24 -14.29
N VAL A 140 2.16 -6.75 -13.09
CA VAL A 140 2.31 -8.16 -12.74
C VAL A 140 0.98 -8.76 -12.29
N PRO A 141 0.69 -10.05 -12.57
CA PRO A 141 -0.49 -10.72 -12.04
C PRO A 141 -0.54 -10.64 -10.51
N TYR A 142 -1.66 -10.20 -9.96
CA TYR A 142 -1.79 -9.95 -8.53
C TYR A 142 -3.07 -10.52 -7.93
N GLY A 143 -4.22 -10.02 -8.36
CA GLY A 143 -5.52 -10.37 -7.80
C GLY A 143 -6.56 -10.68 -8.88
N PRO A 144 -7.80 -10.98 -8.48
CA PRO A 144 -8.91 -11.10 -9.43
C PRO A 144 -9.18 -9.76 -10.15
N THR A 145 -9.92 -9.77 -11.25
CA THR A 145 -10.50 -8.53 -11.80
C THR A 145 -11.56 -7.96 -10.87
N PHE A 146 -11.97 -6.70 -11.05
CA PHE A 146 -13.07 -6.09 -10.29
C PHE A 146 -14.01 -5.26 -11.17
N THR A 147 -15.27 -5.16 -10.74
CA THR A 147 -16.37 -4.60 -11.56
C THR A 147 -17.40 -3.86 -10.70
N SER A 148 -18.44 -3.28 -11.31
CA SER A 148 -19.57 -2.64 -10.63
C SER A 148 -20.10 -3.47 -9.46
N GLY A 149 -20.25 -2.83 -8.30
CA GLY A 149 -20.69 -3.44 -7.05
C GLY A 149 -19.55 -3.92 -6.14
N ASP A 150 -18.34 -4.14 -6.68
CA ASP A 150 -17.18 -4.49 -5.87
C ASP A 150 -16.70 -3.30 -5.03
N THR A 151 -16.10 -3.60 -3.88
CA THR A 151 -15.36 -2.64 -3.05
C THR A 151 -13.91 -3.05 -3.00
N ILE A 152 -13.02 -2.14 -3.40
CA ILE A 152 -11.58 -2.32 -3.38
C ILE A 152 -10.98 -1.46 -2.28
N GLY A 153 -10.35 -2.11 -1.31
CA GLY A 153 -9.61 -1.42 -0.27
C GLY A 153 -8.12 -1.34 -0.59
N CYS A 154 -7.49 -0.27 -0.16
CA CYS A 154 -6.08 0.01 -0.37
C CYS A 154 -5.42 0.21 0.98
N TYR A 155 -4.45 -0.64 1.30
CA TYR A 155 -3.69 -0.58 2.54
C TYR A 155 -2.28 -0.09 2.26
N LEU A 156 -1.80 0.84 3.08
CA LEU A 156 -0.43 1.33 3.06
C LEU A 156 0.13 1.24 4.47
N ASN A 157 1.32 0.64 4.61
CA ASN A 157 2.10 0.68 5.85
C ASN A 157 3.47 1.28 5.55
N TYR A 158 3.71 2.50 6.03
CA TYR A 158 4.98 3.21 5.89
C TYR A 158 6.12 2.53 6.63
N MET A 159 5.86 1.93 7.80
CA MET A 159 6.89 1.27 8.61
C MET A 159 7.32 -0.05 7.98
N GLY A 160 6.34 -0.89 7.62
CA GLY A 160 6.57 -2.15 6.93
C GLY A 160 6.92 -1.98 5.45
N LYS A 161 6.75 -0.76 4.90
CA LYS A 161 6.91 -0.43 3.48
C LYS A 161 6.08 -1.32 2.56
N ILE A 162 4.89 -1.75 3.00
CA ILE A 162 4.03 -2.64 2.22
C ILE A 162 2.77 -1.93 1.75
N VAL A 163 2.32 -2.32 0.57
CA VAL A 163 0.99 -2.03 0.05
C VAL A 163 0.30 -3.35 -0.29
N PHE A 164 -0.94 -3.50 0.14
CA PHE A 164 -1.83 -4.56 -0.30
C PHE A 164 -3.22 -4.01 -0.60
N TYR A 165 -4.00 -4.78 -1.34
CA TYR A 165 -5.38 -4.47 -1.63
C TYR A 165 -6.32 -5.50 -0.99
N THR A 166 -7.57 -5.10 -0.85
CA THR A 166 -8.66 -5.98 -0.43
C THR A 166 -9.77 -5.92 -1.46
N LYS A 167 -10.48 -7.03 -1.67
CA LYS A 167 -11.69 -7.04 -2.50
C LYS A 167 -12.85 -7.55 -1.66
N ASN A 168 -13.89 -6.72 -1.53
CA ASN A 168 -15.09 -7.00 -0.75
C ASN A 168 -14.77 -7.47 0.69
N GLY A 169 -13.77 -6.84 1.32
CA GLY A 169 -13.31 -7.18 2.66
C GLY A 169 -12.37 -8.39 2.77
N ILE A 170 -11.93 -8.97 1.65
CA ILE A 170 -10.95 -10.07 1.64
C ILE A 170 -9.57 -9.51 1.27
N ASN A 171 -8.55 -9.78 2.10
CA ASN A 171 -7.16 -9.40 1.82
C ASN A 171 -6.57 -10.24 0.67
N LEU A 172 -5.93 -9.58 -0.30
CA LEU A 172 -5.38 -10.20 -1.51
C LEU A 172 -3.86 -10.46 -1.46
N GLY A 173 -3.21 -10.22 -0.31
CA GLY A 173 -1.76 -10.35 -0.14
C GLY A 173 -0.99 -9.12 -0.61
N ILE A 174 0.32 -9.08 -0.35
CA ILE A 174 1.17 -7.92 -0.66
C ILE A 174 1.26 -7.72 -2.19
N ALA A 175 0.94 -6.51 -2.63
CA ALA A 175 1.00 -6.10 -4.02
C ALA A 175 2.39 -5.54 -4.38
N CYS A 176 2.91 -4.63 -3.56
CA CYS A 176 4.20 -4.00 -3.79
C CYS A 176 4.80 -3.41 -2.52
N TYR A 177 6.03 -2.93 -2.63
CA TYR A 177 6.80 -2.34 -1.55
C TYR A 177 7.18 -0.90 -1.85
N LEU A 178 7.21 -0.05 -0.82
CA LEU A 178 7.83 1.28 -0.91
C LEU A 178 9.36 1.12 -1.03
N PRO A 179 10.06 2.04 -1.72
CA PRO A 179 11.52 2.06 -1.76
C PRO A 179 12.15 2.16 -0.37
N ASP A 180 13.36 1.64 -0.21
CA ASP A 180 14.01 1.60 1.11
C ASP A 180 14.26 2.98 1.72
N LYS A 181 14.53 3.98 0.90
CA LYS A 181 14.70 5.39 1.30
C LYS A 181 13.58 6.24 0.73
N PHE A 182 12.33 5.82 0.97
CA PHE A 182 11.17 6.56 0.50
C PHE A 182 10.95 7.83 1.33
N GLU A 183 11.17 8.98 0.71
CA GLU A 183 10.95 10.31 1.29
C GLU A 183 9.79 11.06 0.59
N GLY A 184 9.11 10.39 -0.35
CA GLY A 184 8.06 10.98 -1.17
C GLY A 184 6.74 11.22 -0.42
N ILE A 185 5.98 12.20 -0.90
CA ILE A 185 4.64 12.52 -0.38
C ILE A 185 3.59 11.77 -1.20
N LEU A 186 2.87 10.83 -0.58
CA LEU A 186 1.86 10.00 -1.25
C LEU A 186 0.45 10.56 -1.12
N TYR A 187 -0.35 10.34 -2.15
CA TYR A 187 -1.78 10.61 -2.18
C TYR A 187 -2.53 9.35 -2.60
N PRO A 188 -3.70 9.06 -2.02
CA PRO A 188 -4.69 8.19 -2.64
C PRO A 188 -5.00 8.70 -4.05
N CYS A 189 -5.07 7.79 -5.02
CA CYS A 189 -5.18 8.12 -6.43
C CYS A 189 -6.08 7.13 -7.16
N ILE A 190 -6.94 7.64 -8.03
CA ILE A 190 -7.77 6.85 -8.95
C ILE A 190 -7.42 7.26 -10.36
N GLY A 191 -7.37 6.28 -11.27
CA GLY A 191 -7.29 6.50 -12.71
C GLY A 191 -8.44 5.82 -13.44
N PHE A 192 -8.87 6.45 -14.52
CA PHE A 192 -9.82 5.92 -15.48
C PHE A 192 -9.23 5.98 -16.88
N ARG A 193 -9.50 4.98 -17.71
CA ARG A 193 -9.13 5.00 -19.14
C ARG A 193 -10.27 4.59 -20.07
N SER A 194 -11.41 4.16 -19.53
CA SER A 194 -12.56 3.74 -20.33
C SER A 194 -13.86 4.42 -19.91
N GLN A 195 -14.67 4.76 -20.91
CA GLN A 195 -15.94 5.47 -20.79
C GLN A 195 -16.86 4.96 -19.68
N GLY A 196 -17.49 5.88 -18.95
CA GLY A 196 -18.59 5.61 -18.02
C GLY A 196 -18.18 5.03 -16.67
N GLY A 197 -16.88 5.00 -16.36
CA GLY A 197 -16.40 4.59 -15.04
C GLY A 197 -16.91 5.54 -13.94
N SER A 198 -17.39 4.97 -12.84
CA SER A 198 -17.92 5.70 -11.69
C SER A 198 -17.51 5.01 -10.40
N ILE A 199 -16.99 5.77 -9.45
CA ILE A 199 -16.56 5.28 -8.14
C ILE A 199 -17.02 6.19 -7.02
N GLU A 200 -17.06 5.63 -5.81
CA GLU A 200 -17.28 6.36 -4.57
C GLU A 200 -16.23 5.95 -3.54
N VAL A 201 -15.60 6.92 -2.89
CA VAL A 201 -14.53 6.66 -1.91
C VAL A 201 -15.05 6.74 -0.48
N ASN A 202 -14.56 5.81 0.34
CA ASN A 202 -14.66 5.87 1.79
C ASN A 202 -13.26 6.09 2.38
N PHE A 203 -13.00 7.31 2.85
CA PHE A 203 -11.77 7.65 3.61
C PHE A 203 -11.93 7.42 5.14
N GLY A 204 -12.97 6.71 5.56
CA GLY A 204 -13.31 6.46 6.97
C GLY A 204 -14.60 7.14 7.43
N HIS A 205 -15.40 7.70 6.52
CA HIS A 205 -16.72 8.29 6.83
C HIS A 205 -17.78 7.22 7.07
N GLU A 206 -17.58 6.03 6.51
CA GLU A 206 -18.42 4.85 6.74
C GLU A 206 -17.58 3.68 7.26
N LYS A 207 -18.25 2.68 7.84
CA LYS A 207 -17.58 1.44 8.26
C LYS A 207 -17.00 0.72 7.04
N PHE A 208 -15.71 0.41 7.09
CA PHE A 208 -15.05 -0.38 6.05
C PHE A 208 -15.62 -1.81 5.95
N LYS A 209 -15.70 -2.35 4.74
CA LYS A 209 -16.02 -3.77 4.49
C LYS A 209 -14.87 -4.66 4.97
N TYR A 210 -13.63 -4.23 4.78
CA TYR A 210 -12.49 -4.87 5.41
C TYR A 210 -12.54 -4.61 6.91
N SER A 211 -13.17 -5.54 7.60
CA SER A 211 -13.06 -5.64 9.04
C SER A 211 -11.72 -6.30 9.34
N ALA A 212 -10.69 -5.50 9.56
CA ALA A 212 -9.48 -5.98 10.25
C ALA A 212 -9.84 -6.74 11.56
N MET A 213 -11.05 -6.49 12.11
CA MET A 213 -11.63 -7.09 13.32
C MET A 213 -12.48 -8.37 13.12
N THR A 214 -12.58 -9.00 11.94
CA THR A 214 -13.27 -10.32 11.82
C THR A 214 -12.34 -11.53 11.83
N ASN A 215 -11.02 -11.32 11.95
CA ASN A 215 -10.15 -12.34 12.54
C ASN A 215 -10.25 -12.35 14.08
N GLU A 216 -10.99 -11.43 14.71
CA GLU A 216 -11.36 -11.50 16.14
C GLU A 216 -12.58 -12.42 16.38
N GLY A 217 -12.50 -13.66 15.89
CA GLY A 217 -13.42 -14.74 16.25
C GLY A 217 -13.07 -15.43 17.58
N ILE A 218 -11.98 -15.03 18.25
CA ILE A 218 -11.61 -15.54 19.57
C ILE A 218 -11.07 -14.39 20.41
N CYS A 219 -11.94 -13.64 21.09
CA CYS A 219 -11.89 -13.50 22.55
C CYS A 219 -13.02 -12.58 23.04
N ASN A 220 -14.09 -13.20 23.53
CA ASN A 220 -14.91 -12.60 24.57
C ASN A 220 -14.04 -12.48 25.85
N LYS A 221 -14.07 -11.29 26.48
CA LYS A 221 -13.41 -10.85 27.74
C LYS A 221 -12.12 -10.04 27.48
N SER A 222 -11.99 -8.75 27.79
CA SER A 222 -12.65 -7.96 28.84
C SER A 222 -12.52 -6.45 28.57
N LYS A 223 -13.61 -5.73 28.80
CA LYS A 223 -13.72 -4.34 29.31
C LYS A 223 -12.48 -3.44 29.16
N ASN A 224 -12.50 -2.59 28.13
CA ASN A 224 -12.34 -1.14 28.28
C ASN A 224 -12.86 -0.47 27.01
N ALA A 225 -14.18 -0.26 27.00
CA ALA A 225 -14.81 0.68 26.11
C ALA A 225 -14.45 2.10 26.55
N LEU A 226 -13.93 2.92 25.65
CA LEU A 226 -14.20 4.35 25.64
C LEU A 226 -14.43 4.79 24.19
N VAL A 227 -15.72 4.85 23.87
CA VAL A 227 -16.27 5.66 22.79
C VAL A 227 -16.11 7.12 23.22
N PHE A 228 -15.42 7.94 22.43
CA PHE A 228 -15.67 9.37 22.43
C PHE A 228 -15.68 9.91 21.00
N GLU A 229 -16.80 10.55 20.70
CA GLU A 229 -17.07 11.34 19.51
C GLU A 229 -15.98 12.39 19.30
N HIS A 230 -15.60 12.61 18.04
CA HIS A 230 -15.00 13.84 17.52
C HIS A 230 -14.04 14.58 18.47
N GLN A 231 -12.73 14.47 18.17
CA GLN A 231 -11.58 15.20 18.74
C GLN A 231 -10.74 14.34 19.70
N GLU A 232 -9.81 13.57 19.14
CA GLU A 232 -8.45 13.33 19.68
C GLU A 232 -7.68 12.44 18.70
N LYS A 233 -7.02 13.08 17.73
CA LYS A 233 -6.04 12.42 16.85
C LYS A 233 -4.75 12.23 17.66
N VAL A 234 -4.35 10.97 17.84
CA VAL A 234 -2.98 10.38 17.85
C VAL A 234 -3.04 9.12 18.72
N TYR A 235 -2.99 7.93 18.10
CA TYR A 235 -2.91 6.67 18.82
C TYR A 235 -1.48 6.12 18.84
N PHE A 236 -1.01 5.83 20.05
CA PHE A 236 0.15 5.01 20.36
C PHE A 236 -0.09 3.58 19.85
N ILE A 237 0.33 3.32 18.62
CA ILE A 237 0.09 2.07 17.87
C ILE A 237 1.24 1.06 18.00
N THR A 238 2.41 1.48 18.47
CA THR A 238 3.64 0.67 18.41
C THR A 238 3.58 -0.63 19.23
N SER A 239 3.15 -0.62 20.50
CA SER A 239 3.11 -1.87 21.31
C SER A 239 1.88 -2.75 21.08
N ARG A 240 0.80 -2.22 20.47
CA ARG A 240 -0.44 -2.97 20.23
C ARG A 240 -0.38 -3.70 18.89
N TYR A 241 0.13 -3.04 17.86
CA TYR A 241 0.35 -3.64 16.55
C TYR A 241 1.47 -4.67 16.54
N GLU A 242 2.55 -4.51 17.32
CA GLU A 242 3.58 -5.57 17.43
C GLU A 242 2.99 -6.88 17.97
N ASN A 243 2.06 -6.81 18.93
CA ASN A 243 1.38 -7.98 19.49
C ASN A 243 0.28 -8.54 18.57
N GLU A 244 -0.51 -7.68 17.92
CA GLU A 244 -1.56 -8.11 16.99
C GLU A 244 -1.00 -8.65 15.66
N LEU A 245 0.08 -8.05 15.15
CA LEU A 245 0.83 -8.57 14.01
C LEU A 245 1.50 -9.90 14.38
N ALA A 246 2.03 -10.05 15.60
CA ALA A 246 2.58 -11.32 16.07
C ALA A 246 1.50 -12.42 16.13
N ASN A 247 0.32 -12.13 16.70
CA ASN A 247 -0.79 -13.09 16.78
C ASN A 247 -1.32 -13.50 15.39
N LEU A 248 -1.57 -12.55 14.49
CA LEU A 248 -2.03 -12.84 13.13
C LEU A 248 -0.97 -13.63 12.35
N THR A 249 0.31 -13.28 12.56
CA THR A 249 1.45 -13.99 11.98
C THR A 249 1.53 -15.41 12.51
N ASP A 250 1.31 -15.65 13.79
CA ASP A 250 1.35 -17.00 14.38
C ASP A 250 0.21 -17.88 13.85
N GLU A 251 -1.00 -17.32 13.67
CA GLU A 251 -2.14 -18.02 13.07
C GLU A 251 -1.89 -18.36 11.59
N LEU A 252 -1.44 -17.39 10.78
CA LEU A 252 -1.11 -17.61 9.37
C LEU A 252 0.06 -18.60 9.21
N THR A 253 1.08 -18.51 10.07
CA THR A 253 2.21 -19.45 10.10
C THR A 253 1.70 -20.87 10.36
N THR A 254 0.82 -21.05 11.35
CA THR A 254 0.22 -22.35 11.68
C THR A 254 -0.62 -22.92 10.52
N LEU A 255 -1.42 -22.07 9.87
CA LEU A 255 -2.23 -22.46 8.72
C LEU A 255 -1.33 -22.93 7.57
N PHE A 256 -0.34 -22.14 7.18
CA PHE A 256 0.53 -22.51 6.06
C PHE A 256 1.48 -23.66 6.40
N GLU A 257 1.87 -23.86 7.66
CA GLU A 257 2.56 -25.08 8.10
C GLU A 257 1.72 -26.34 7.89
N LYS A 258 0.41 -26.25 8.17
CA LYS A 258 -0.51 -27.35 7.89
C LYS A 258 -0.65 -27.59 6.38
N GLU A 259 -0.87 -26.54 5.61
CA GLU A 259 -0.98 -26.63 4.14
C GLU A 259 0.29 -27.21 3.51
N THR A 260 1.48 -26.73 3.91
CA THR A 260 2.76 -27.25 3.38
C THR A 260 3.10 -28.67 3.86
N LYS A 261 2.42 -29.21 4.89
CA LYS A 261 2.48 -30.64 5.24
C LYS A 261 1.60 -31.50 4.33
N ILE A 262 0.49 -30.96 3.85
CA ILE A 262 -0.47 -31.66 2.98
C ILE A 262 0.01 -31.58 1.53
N GLU A 263 0.39 -30.38 1.09
CA GLU A 263 0.89 -30.06 -0.24
C GLU A 263 2.24 -29.33 -0.12
N PRO A 264 3.36 -30.07 -0.07
CA PRO A 264 4.69 -29.49 0.10
C PRO A 264 5.06 -28.46 -0.97
N ASP A 265 4.49 -28.57 -2.16
CA ASP A 265 4.84 -27.75 -3.33
C ASP A 265 3.77 -26.69 -3.65
N ASN A 266 2.87 -26.41 -2.71
CA ASN A 266 1.89 -25.34 -2.85
C ASN A 266 2.59 -23.96 -2.90
N THR A 267 2.73 -23.43 -4.12
CA THR A 267 3.49 -22.19 -4.35
C THR A 267 2.90 -20.95 -3.67
N ILE A 268 1.58 -20.92 -3.43
CA ILE A 268 0.94 -19.82 -2.71
C ILE A 268 1.29 -19.88 -1.23
N ALA A 269 1.19 -21.06 -0.61
CA ALA A 269 1.56 -21.27 0.78
C ALA A 269 3.05 -21.00 1.04
N LEU A 270 3.93 -21.45 0.15
CA LEU A 270 5.38 -21.19 0.25
C LEU A 270 5.70 -19.69 0.13
N ARG A 271 5.01 -18.98 -0.77
CA ARG A 271 5.16 -17.53 -0.92
C ARG A 271 4.78 -16.80 0.36
N TYR A 272 3.58 -17.07 0.89
CA TYR A 272 3.13 -16.43 2.12
C TYR A 272 4.02 -16.79 3.32
N LYS A 273 4.49 -18.04 3.46
CA LYS A 273 5.45 -18.40 4.51
C LYS A 273 6.77 -17.64 4.38
N GLY A 274 7.26 -17.43 3.15
CA GLY A 274 8.44 -16.60 2.88
C GLY A 274 8.23 -15.18 3.38
N GLU A 275 7.16 -14.52 2.93
CA GLU A 275 6.82 -13.15 3.30
C GLU A 275 6.63 -12.99 4.82
N ILE A 276 5.90 -13.92 5.45
CA ILE A 276 5.65 -13.91 6.90
C ILE A 276 6.95 -14.06 7.69
N ASN A 277 7.80 -15.01 7.33
CA ASN A 277 9.09 -15.19 8.01
C ASN A 277 10.00 -13.96 7.84
N PHE A 278 9.94 -13.29 6.70
CA PHE A 278 10.64 -12.03 6.49
C PHE A 278 10.12 -10.93 7.44
N MET A 279 8.80 -10.78 7.56
CA MET A 279 8.19 -9.82 8.50
C MET A 279 8.57 -10.11 9.96
N MET A 280 8.68 -11.39 10.32
CA MET A 280 9.13 -11.84 11.65
C MET A 280 10.64 -11.73 11.88
N LYS A 281 11.40 -11.20 10.91
CA LYS A 281 12.86 -11.14 10.91
C LYS A 281 13.53 -12.54 10.99
N LYS A 282 12.79 -13.60 10.70
CA LYS A 282 13.27 -14.97 10.56
C LYS A 282 13.85 -15.17 9.15
N TYR A 283 14.95 -14.47 8.88
CA TYR A 283 15.46 -14.35 7.52
C TYR A 283 15.89 -15.70 6.91
N ASP A 284 16.51 -16.58 7.71
CA ASP A 284 16.92 -17.91 7.22
C ASP A 284 15.69 -18.78 6.84
N ASP A 285 14.60 -18.72 7.61
CA ASP A 285 13.35 -19.43 7.30
C ASP A 285 12.67 -18.87 6.05
N SER A 286 12.67 -17.54 5.89
CA SER A 286 12.17 -16.87 4.68
C SER A 286 12.96 -17.32 3.45
N ILE A 287 14.29 -17.36 3.55
CA ILE A 287 15.17 -17.81 2.47
C ILE A 287 14.89 -19.27 2.11
N ALA A 288 14.67 -20.15 3.09
CA ALA A 288 14.35 -21.56 2.83
C ALA A 288 13.06 -21.71 2.01
N ASN A 289 12.00 -20.97 2.35
CA ASN A 289 10.75 -20.99 1.60
C ASN A 289 10.92 -20.43 0.17
N LEU A 290 11.68 -19.34 0.02
CA LEU A 290 11.97 -18.74 -1.30
C LEU A 290 12.84 -19.65 -2.18
N LYS A 291 13.80 -20.40 -1.60
CA LYS A 291 14.57 -21.41 -2.34
C LYS A 291 13.67 -22.51 -2.87
N LYS A 292 12.75 -23.01 -2.05
CA LYS A 292 11.78 -24.01 -2.49
C LYS A 292 10.88 -23.50 -3.61
N LEU A 293 10.48 -22.22 -3.56
CA LEU A 293 9.78 -21.59 -4.68
C LEU A 293 10.62 -21.52 -5.95
N LEU A 294 11.92 -21.22 -5.86
CA LEU A 294 12.82 -21.23 -7.01
C LEU A 294 13.07 -22.64 -7.55
N GLU A 295 13.01 -23.68 -6.71
CA GLU A 295 13.06 -25.08 -7.19
C GLU A 295 11.84 -25.42 -8.05
N ILE A 296 10.65 -24.91 -7.69
CA ILE A 296 9.40 -25.14 -8.43
C ILE A 296 9.29 -24.20 -9.65
N LYS A 297 9.70 -22.94 -9.49
CA LYS A 297 9.66 -21.87 -10.51
C LYS A 297 11.00 -21.13 -10.59
N PRO A 298 12.01 -21.68 -11.30
CA PRO A 298 13.39 -21.15 -11.32
C PRO A 298 13.55 -19.72 -11.81
N ASN A 299 12.64 -19.25 -12.65
CA ASN A 299 12.70 -17.92 -13.29
C ASN A 299 11.60 -16.97 -12.81
N ASP A 300 10.98 -17.26 -11.65
CA ASP A 300 9.99 -16.36 -11.06
C ASP A 300 10.66 -15.07 -10.57
N ARG A 301 10.46 -13.97 -11.32
CA ARG A 301 11.09 -12.65 -11.04
C ARG A 301 10.83 -12.20 -9.61
N TRP A 302 9.59 -12.33 -9.14
CA TRP A 302 9.18 -11.93 -7.79
C TRP A 302 9.98 -12.69 -6.73
N THR A 303 10.09 -14.01 -6.86
CA THR A 303 10.81 -14.86 -5.91
C THR A 303 12.31 -14.53 -5.91
N MET A 304 12.90 -14.29 -7.08
CA MET A 304 14.32 -13.90 -7.21
C MET A 304 14.61 -12.55 -6.54
N GLU A 305 13.73 -11.57 -6.73
CA GLU A 305 13.86 -10.23 -6.12
C GLU A 305 13.71 -10.29 -4.60
N ASN A 306 12.69 -11.00 -4.11
CA ASN A 306 12.47 -11.17 -2.68
C ASN A 306 13.61 -11.98 -2.03
N TYR A 307 14.16 -12.99 -2.70
CA TYR A 307 15.32 -13.72 -2.20
C TYR A 307 16.52 -12.79 -1.96
N LYS A 308 16.84 -11.93 -2.94
CA LYS A 308 17.92 -10.95 -2.82
C LYS A 308 17.65 -9.94 -1.71
N LEU A 309 16.42 -9.46 -1.60
CA LEU A 309 16.00 -8.55 -0.55
C LEU A 309 16.23 -9.15 0.84
N VAL A 310 15.67 -10.33 1.08
CA VAL A 310 15.78 -11.03 2.38
C VAL A 310 17.24 -11.32 2.72
N GLU A 311 18.06 -11.72 1.74
CA GLU A 311 19.49 -11.98 1.95
C GLU A 311 20.25 -10.72 2.36
N ASN A 312 19.94 -9.57 1.74
CA ASN A 312 20.52 -8.28 2.14
C ASN A 312 20.16 -7.93 3.59
N TYR A 313 18.89 -8.09 3.98
CA TYR A 313 18.43 -7.85 5.36
C TYR A 313 19.09 -8.81 6.35
N ARG A 314 19.25 -10.08 5.99
CA ARG A 314 19.96 -11.08 6.80
C ARG A 314 21.40 -10.70 7.05
N ILE A 315 22.11 -10.27 6.01
CA ILE A 315 23.49 -9.83 6.08
C ILE A 315 23.60 -8.57 6.96
N ALA A 316 22.74 -7.57 6.73
CA ALA A 316 22.70 -6.34 7.52
C ALA A 316 22.43 -6.62 9.01
N SER A 317 21.51 -7.53 9.33
CA SER A 317 21.21 -7.94 10.70
C SER A 317 22.44 -8.59 11.39
N LYS A 318 23.20 -9.43 10.68
CA LYS A 318 24.44 -10.01 11.21
C LYS A 318 25.52 -8.96 11.46
N TYR A 319 25.65 -7.98 10.58
CA TYR A 319 26.60 -6.87 10.76
C TYR A 319 26.21 -5.97 11.94
N SER A 320 24.92 -5.66 12.14
CA SER A 320 24.45 -4.89 13.30
C SER A 320 24.78 -5.61 14.60
N ASN A 321 24.41 -6.89 14.71
CA ASN A 321 24.69 -7.70 15.90
C ASN A 321 26.20 -7.82 16.19
N PHE A 322 27.05 -7.82 15.16
CA PHE A 322 28.50 -7.83 15.32
C PHE A 322 29.04 -6.51 15.90
N LEU A 323 28.46 -5.37 15.53
CA LEU A 323 28.85 -4.06 16.05
C LEU A 323 28.39 -3.87 17.50
N ASP A 324 27.15 -4.29 17.82
CA ASP A 324 26.59 -4.20 19.18
C ASP A 324 27.41 -5.05 20.17
N ASN A 325 27.78 -6.27 19.78
CA ASN A 325 28.65 -7.13 20.60
C ASN A 325 30.04 -6.52 20.82
N LYS A 326 30.57 -5.74 19.87
CA LYS A 326 31.86 -5.04 20.04
C LYS A 326 31.77 -3.86 21.01
N SER A 327 30.66 -3.13 21.02
CA SER A 327 30.45 -2.05 22.01
C SER A 327 30.28 -2.59 23.44
N ASP A 328 29.65 -3.75 23.59
CA ASP A 328 29.45 -4.39 24.90
C ASP A 328 30.76 -5.00 25.46
N ILE A 329 31.67 -5.44 24.60
CA ILE A 329 33.01 -5.87 25.00
C ILE A 329 33.86 -4.65 25.45
N ASN A 330 33.78 -3.53 24.73
CA ASN A 330 34.58 -2.35 25.07
C ASN A 330 34.08 -1.60 26.32
N SER A 331 32.82 -1.75 26.71
CA SER A 331 32.25 -1.12 27.92
C SER A 331 32.45 -1.93 29.21
N ASN A 332 32.77 -3.22 29.11
CA ASN A 332 33.04 -4.11 30.26
C ASN A 332 34.55 -4.22 30.60
N THR A 333 35.41 -3.39 30.01
CA THR A 333 36.88 -3.44 30.20
C THR A 333 37.46 -2.19 30.87
N ILE A 334 36.72 -1.48 31.72
CA ILE A 334 37.23 -0.34 32.50
C ILE A 334 37.18 -0.63 34.00
#